data_AF-A0A385BUS5-F1
#
_entry.id   AF-A0A385BUS5-F1
#
_cell.length_a   1.000
_cell.length_b   1.000
_cell.length_c   1.000
_cell.angle_alpha   90.00
_cell.angle_beta   90.00
_cell.angle_gamma   90.00
#
_symmetry.space_group_name_H-M   'P 1'
#
loop_
_entity.id
_entity.type
_entity.pdbx_description
1 polymer ?
#
loop_
_entity_poly.entity_id
_entity_poly.type
_entity_poly.pdbx_seq_one_letter_code
_entity_poly.pdbx_strand_id
1 'polypeptide(L)'
;MTTSSKISEDRILEIYIEAKRRMDLWLSHSTFDEMTAMGSKLRFDMALGLHGGYPFEKPKWMNNKAFNDFITESEFDTSEYQEIINQLFEQAEEKN
;
A
#
# COMPACT_ATOMS: atom_id res chain seq x y z
N MET A 1 -10.21 -24.44 -9.57
CA MET A 1 -8.83 -24.28 -9.07
C MET A 1 -8.24 -23.12 -9.83
N THR A 2 -8.23 -21.94 -9.22
CA THR A 2 -7.61 -20.75 -9.81
C THR A 2 -6.10 -20.92 -9.70
N THR A 3 -5.42 -21.01 -10.85
CA THR A 3 -3.98 -20.88 -10.93
C THR A 3 -3.64 -19.48 -10.42
N SER A 4 -3.20 -19.38 -9.17
CA SER A 4 -2.60 -18.14 -8.65
C SER A 4 -1.42 -17.82 -9.57
N SER A 5 -1.58 -16.77 -10.38
CA SER A 5 -0.53 -16.26 -11.25
C SER A 5 0.55 -15.66 -10.36
N LYS A 6 1.63 -16.41 -10.14
CA LYS A 6 2.79 -15.90 -9.39
C LYS A 6 3.31 -14.62 -10.05
N ILE A 7 3.50 -13.59 -9.23
CA ILE A 7 4.15 -12.35 -9.63
C ILE A 7 5.66 -12.65 -9.83
N SER A 8 6.29 -12.05 -10.84
CA SER A 8 7.74 -12.18 -11.00
C SER A 8 8.49 -11.44 -9.89
N GLU A 9 9.70 -11.87 -9.55
CA GLU A 9 10.53 -11.23 -8.52
C GLU A 9 10.77 -9.73 -8.79
N ASP A 10 11.03 -9.37 -10.05
CA ASP A 10 11.19 -7.96 -10.45
C ASP A 10 9.92 -7.16 -10.18
N ARG A 11 8.74 -7.74 -10.46
CA ARG A 11 7.47 -7.07 -10.26
C ARG A 11 7.11 -6.97 -8.77
N ILE A 12 7.43 -7.99 -7.97
CA ILE A 12 7.34 -7.94 -6.50
C ILE A 12 8.18 -6.76 -5.97
N LEU A 13 9.41 -6.61 -6.47
CA LEU A 13 10.29 -5.51 -6.07
C LEU A 13 9.73 -4.14 -6.46
N GLU A 14 9.18 -3.99 -7.67
CA GLU A 14 8.53 -2.75 -8.10
C GLU A 14 7.34 -2.37 -7.19
N ILE A 15 6.49 -3.35 -6.87
CA ILE A 15 5.34 -3.17 -5.99
C ILE A 15 5.82 -2.74 -4.60
N TYR A 16 6.83 -3.42 -4.05
CA TYR A 16 7.41 -3.06 -2.76
C TYR A 16 7.95 -1.63 -2.75
N ILE A 17 8.73 -1.24 -3.77
CA ILE A 17 9.32 0.11 -3.86
C ILE A 17 8.24 1.18 -3.90
N GLU A 18 7.20 0.98 -4.71
CA GLU A 18 6.11 1.96 -4.84
C GLU A 18 5.25 2.02 -3.56
N ALA A 19 4.92 0.87 -2.97
CA ALA A 19 4.20 0.77 -1.71
C ALA A 19 4.96 1.53 -0.59
N LYS A 20 6.26 1.27 -0.49
CA LYS A 20 7.13 1.95 0.47
C LYS A 20 7.21 3.45 0.22
N ARG A 21 7.36 3.88 -1.04
CA ARG A 21 7.38 5.32 -1.39
C ARG A 21 6.10 6.03 -0.94
N ARG A 22 4.94 5.40 -1.13
CA ARG A 22 3.64 5.95 -0.71
C ARG A 22 3.48 5.96 0.80
N MET A 23 3.94 4.92 1.48
CA MET A 23 4.00 4.86 2.94
C MET A 23 4.87 5.98 3.52
N ASP A 24 6.10 6.12 3.04
CA ASP A 24 7.03 7.15 3.50
C ASP A 24 6.45 8.56 3.27
N LEU A 25 5.76 8.78 2.14
CA LEU A 25 5.07 10.04 1.85
C LEU A 25 3.95 10.32 2.85
N TRP A 26 3.08 9.34 3.15
CA TRP A 26 2.07 9.48 4.20
C TRP A 26 2.70 9.83 5.56
N LEU A 27 3.69 9.06 5.99
CA LEU A 27 4.35 9.24 7.28
C LEU A 27 5.18 10.54 7.38
N SER A 28 5.49 11.19 6.26
CA SER A 28 6.08 12.54 6.25
C SER A 28 5.07 13.66 6.53
N HIS A 29 3.77 13.36 6.45
CA HIS A 29 2.68 14.34 6.59
C HIS A 29 1.66 13.99 7.68
N SER A 30 1.65 12.77 8.19
CA SER A 30 0.75 12.29 9.25
C SER A 30 1.44 11.26 10.14
N THR A 31 0.81 10.90 11.25
CA THR A 31 1.23 9.73 12.04
C THR A 31 0.73 8.43 11.43
N PHE A 32 1.27 7.30 11.89
CA PHE A 32 0.75 5.98 11.50
C PHE A 32 -0.70 5.80 11.97
N ASP A 33 -1.05 6.23 13.18
CA ASP A 33 -2.43 6.14 13.68
C ASP A 33 -3.41 6.95 12.83
N GLU A 34 -3.00 8.13 12.35
CA GLU A 34 -3.82 8.95 11.45
C GLU A 34 -3.98 8.28 10.08
N MET A 35 -2.88 7.75 9.52
CA MET A 35 -2.89 7.04 8.23
C MET A 35 -3.78 5.79 8.27
N THR A 36 -3.72 5.04 9.37
CA THR A 36 -4.35 3.73 9.51
C THR A 36 -5.66 3.74 10.29
N ALA A 37 -6.11 4.92 10.75
CA ALA A 37 -7.23 5.03 11.69
C ALA A 37 -7.08 4.07 12.89
N MET A 38 -6.03 4.28 13.69
CA MET A 38 -5.68 3.51 14.90
C MET A 38 -5.19 2.09 14.62
N GLY A 39 -4.23 1.91 13.72
CA GLY A 39 -3.56 0.64 13.45
C GLY A 39 -4.36 -0.34 12.59
N SER A 40 -5.36 0.12 11.82
CA SER A 40 -6.08 -0.79 10.92
C SER A 40 -5.24 -1.10 9.69
N LYS A 41 -4.85 -2.37 9.53
CA LYS A 41 -4.14 -2.86 8.34
C LYS A 41 -4.94 -2.69 7.04
N LEU A 42 -6.26 -2.84 7.10
CA LEU A 42 -7.11 -2.58 5.92
C LEU A 42 -7.03 -1.11 5.51
N ARG A 43 -7.04 -0.19 6.49
CA ARG A 43 -6.89 1.24 6.23
C ARG A 43 -5.49 1.58 5.74
N PHE A 44 -4.45 0.90 6.24
CA PHE A 44 -3.09 1.01 5.74
C PHE A 44 -3.02 0.64 4.26
N ASP A 45 -3.54 -0.52 3.87
CA ASP A 45 -3.57 -0.98 2.48
C ASP A 45 -4.32 0.02 1.57
N MET A 46 -5.52 0.44 1.99
CA MET A 46 -6.28 1.50 1.31
C MET A 46 -5.52 2.83 1.23
N ALA A 47 -4.75 3.21 2.25
CA ALA A 47 -3.95 4.42 2.27
C ALA A 47 -2.81 4.39 1.24
N LEU A 48 -2.21 3.21 1.01
CA LEU A 48 -1.26 3.02 -0.07
C LEU A 48 -1.92 3.08 -1.45
N GLY A 49 -3.19 2.67 -1.56
CA GLY A 49 -4.00 2.85 -2.77
C GLY A 49 -3.40 2.22 -4.02
N LEU A 50 -2.72 1.08 -3.88
CA LEU A 50 -2.03 0.40 -4.98
C LEU A 50 -3.03 -0.21 -5.98
N HIS A 51 -4.22 -0.59 -5.50
CA HIS A 51 -5.35 -1.08 -6.28
C HIS A 51 -6.60 -0.23 -6.00
N GLY A 52 -7.25 0.30 -7.03
CA GLY A 52 -8.41 1.19 -6.91
C GLY A 52 -8.12 2.62 -6.43
N GLY A 53 -6.85 2.97 -6.20
CA GLY A 53 -6.42 4.27 -5.66
C GLY A 53 -6.85 4.51 -4.21
N TYR A 54 -6.60 5.72 -3.71
CA TYR A 54 -7.07 6.12 -2.37
C TYR A 54 -8.58 6.39 -2.38
N PRO A 55 -9.41 5.63 -1.62
CA PRO A 55 -10.87 5.66 -1.76
C PRO A 55 -11.56 6.74 -0.91
N PHE A 56 -10.83 7.51 -0.10
CA PHE A 56 -11.38 8.54 0.79
C PHE A 56 -11.07 9.96 0.30
N GLU A 57 -11.56 10.96 1.05
CA GLU A 57 -11.23 12.35 0.78
C GLU A 57 -9.73 12.57 0.88
N LYS A 58 -9.12 12.96 -0.25
CA LYS A 58 -7.67 13.12 -0.35
C LYS A 58 -7.22 14.32 0.49
N PRO A 59 -6.22 14.18 1.36
CA PRO A 59 -5.67 15.32 2.08
C PRO A 59 -5.00 16.29 1.08
N LYS A 60 -4.94 17.58 1.43
CA LYS A 60 -4.51 18.67 0.53
C LYS A 60 -3.12 18.45 -0.08
N TRP A 61 -2.24 17.75 0.62
CA TRP A 61 -0.87 17.43 0.18
C TRP A 61 -0.83 16.26 -0.83
N MET A 62 -1.86 15.43 -0.88
CA MET A 62 -1.93 14.26 -1.77
C MET A 62 -2.26 14.72 -3.19
N ASN A 63 -1.22 14.97 -3.98
CA ASN A 63 -1.37 15.37 -5.36
C ASN A 63 -2.03 14.24 -6.19
N ASN A 64 -2.94 14.61 -7.09
CA ASN A 64 -4.01 13.75 -7.60
C ASN A 64 -3.52 12.50 -8.38
N LYS A 65 -2.26 12.46 -8.80
CA LYS A 65 -1.64 11.37 -9.58
C LYS A 65 -0.77 10.40 -8.77
N ALA A 66 -0.39 10.74 -7.53
CA ALA A 66 0.58 9.96 -6.77
C ALA A 66 0.02 8.63 -6.23
N PHE A 67 -1.30 8.46 -6.26
CA PHE A 67 -2.06 7.32 -5.73
C PHE A 67 -3.04 6.77 -6.77
N ASN A 68 -2.64 6.78 -8.05
CA ASN A 68 -3.35 6.02 -9.07
C ASN A 68 -3.07 4.52 -8.89
N ASP A 69 -3.91 3.69 -9.51
CA ASP A 69 -3.70 2.25 -9.60
C ASP A 69 -2.30 1.95 -10.13
N PHE A 70 -1.62 1.07 -9.40
CA PHE A 70 -0.28 0.61 -9.71
C PHE A 70 -0.26 -0.89 -9.99
N ILE A 71 -1.14 -1.65 -9.32
CA ILE A 71 -1.28 -3.09 -9.50
C ILE A 71 -2.65 -3.43 -10.09
N THR A 72 -2.72 -4.60 -10.70
CA THR A 72 -3.94 -5.22 -11.21
C THR A 72 -4.70 -5.95 -10.10
N GLU A 73 -5.99 -6.18 -10.31
CA GLU A 73 -6.82 -7.03 -9.42
C GLU A 73 -6.20 -8.42 -9.22
N SER A 74 -5.66 -9.01 -10.30
CA SER A 74 -4.98 -10.30 -10.21
C SER A 74 -3.72 -10.29 -9.35
N GLU A 75 -3.00 -9.16 -9.26
CA GLU A 75 -1.83 -9.02 -8.39
C GLU A 75 -2.24 -8.76 -6.94
N PHE A 76 -3.32 -8.03 -6.70
CA PHE A 76 -3.86 -7.72 -5.38
C PHE A 76 -4.25 -8.98 -4.60
N ASP A 77 -4.80 -9.97 -5.30
CA ASP A 77 -5.24 -11.25 -4.72
C ASP A 77 -4.11 -12.26 -4.48
N THR A 78 -2.84 -11.89 -4.72
CA THR A 78 -1.69 -12.80 -4.54
C THR A 78 -1.13 -12.80 -3.13
N SER A 79 -0.55 -13.92 -2.70
CA SER A 79 0.19 -14.03 -1.44
C SER A 79 1.35 -13.05 -1.36
N GLU A 80 2.05 -12.86 -2.48
CA GLU A 80 3.24 -12.02 -2.60
C GLU A 80 2.91 -10.55 -2.33
N TYR A 81 1.78 -10.06 -2.84
CA TYR A 81 1.27 -8.74 -2.48
C TYR A 81 0.95 -8.64 -0.98
N GLN A 82 0.23 -9.62 -0.44
CA GLN A 82 -0.16 -9.61 0.97
C GLN A 82 1.08 -9.64 1.90
N GLU A 83 2.15 -10.35 1.52
CA GLU A 83 3.42 -10.36 2.23
C GLU A 83 4.11 -8.98 2.22
N ILE A 84 4.12 -8.28 1.08
CA ILE A 84 4.63 -6.90 1.00
C ILE A 84 3.88 -5.98 1.97
N ILE A 85 2.55 -6.04 1.96
CA ILE A 85 1.72 -5.20 2.83
C ILE A 85 1.96 -5.53 4.31
N ASN A 86 2.11 -6.80 4.68
CA ASN A 86 2.45 -7.20 6.05
C ASN A 86 3.75 -6.57 6.51
N GLN A 87 4.81 -6.75 5.72
CA GLN A 87 6.14 -6.27 6.07
C GLN A 87 6.17 -4.75 6.23
N LEU A 88 5.50 -4.01 5.35
CA LEU A 88 5.44 -2.55 5.44
C LEU A 88 4.58 -2.06 6.60
N PHE A 89 3.48 -2.76 6.91
CA PHE A 89 2.64 -2.43 8.05
C PHE A 89 3.43 -2.56 9.36
N GLU A 90 4.10 -3.69 9.57
CA GLU A 90 4.95 -3.93 10.75
C GLU A 90 6.06 -2.88 10.88
N GLN A 91 6.74 -2.56 9.76
CA GLN A 91 7.77 -1.52 9.74
C GLN A 91 7.24 -0.12 10.06
N ALA A 92 6.01 0.19 9.68
CA ALA A 92 5.39 1.48 9.97
C ALA A 92 4.91 1.57 11.42
N GLU A 93 4.40 0.47 11.96
CA GLU A 93 3.98 0.35 13.37
C GLU A 93 5.18 0.46 14.32
N GLU A 94 6.29 -0.21 14.04
CA GLU A 94 7.51 -0.14 14.86
C GLU A 94 8.15 1.25 14.94
N LYS A 95 7.84 2.13 13.96
CA LYS A 95 8.35 3.49 13.88
C LYS A 95 7.44 4.53 14.53
N ASN A 96 6.24 4.14 14.95
CA ASN A 96 5.24 5.00 15.59
C ASN A 96 5.46 5.07 17.11
#